data_AF-A0AA96RKN4-F1
#
_entry.id   AF-A0AA96RKN4-F1
#
_cell.length_a   1.000
_cell.length_b   1.000
_cell.length_c   1.000
_cell.angle_alpha   90.00
_cell.angle_beta   90.00
_cell.angle_gamma   90.00
#
_symmetry.space_group_name_H-M   'P 1'
#
loop_
_entity.id
_entity.type
_entity.pdbx_description
1 polymer ?
#
loop_
_entity_poly.entity_id
_entity_poly.type
_entity_poly.pdbx_seq_one_letter_code
_entity_poly.pdbx_strand_id
1 'polypeptide(L)' 'MSTTNSNDDVVSHAINAAEANAEDSQAKQQVEQLSSILQSATTNASDEDNAAQE' A
#
# COMPACT_ATOMS: atom_id res chain seq x y z
N MET A 1 6.42 -11.16 -18.78
CA MET A 1 5.56 -9.98 -18.60
C MET A 1 5.34 -9.86 -17.12
N SER A 2 5.85 -8.80 -16.50
CA SER A 2 5.60 -8.53 -15.09
C SER A 2 4.09 -8.51 -14.88
N THR A 3 3.58 -9.42 -14.07
CA THR A 3 2.30 -9.20 -13.40
C THR A 3 2.56 -8.08 -12.40
N THR A 4 2.64 -6.84 -12.89
CA THR A 4 2.56 -5.66 -12.02
C THR A 4 1.25 -5.85 -11.29
N ASN A 5 1.35 -6.17 -10.02
CA ASN A 5 0.23 -6.48 -9.16
C ASN A 5 -0.66 -5.24 -9.19
N SER A 6 -1.80 -5.27 -9.90
CA SER A 6 -2.66 -4.08 -10.06
C SER A 6 -3.05 -3.45 -8.72
N ASN A 7 -2.98 -4.23 -7.64
CA ASN A 7 -3.17 -3.80 -6.27
C ASN A 7 -2.08 -2.84 -5.76
N ASP A 8 -0.82 -3.04 -6.15
CA ASP A 8 0.31 -2.17 -5.78
C ASP A 8 0.19 -0.80 -6.48
N ASP A 9 -0.27 -0.79 -7.73
CA ASP A 9 -0.53 0.44 -8.50
C ASP A 9 -1.68 1.27 -7.89
N VAL A 10 -2.78 0.65 -7.46
CA VAL A 10 -3.90 1.39 -6.84
C VAL A 10 -3.60 1.86 -5.42
N VAL A 11 -2.86 1.07 -4.64
CA VAL A 11 -2.44 1.44 -3.28
C VAL A 11 -1.48 2.62 -3.34
N SER A 12 -0.44 2.55 -4.19
CA SER A 12 0.48 3.66 -4.40
C SER A 12 -0.21 4.90 -4.95
N HIS A 13 -1.15 4.76 -5.89
CA HIS A 13 -1.93 5.90 -6.39
C HIS A 13 -2.79 6.57 -5.31
N ALA A 14 -3.47 5.78 -4.47
CA ALA A 14 -4.29 6.28 -3.38
C ALA A 14 -3.47 6.97 -2.28
N ILE A 15 -2.30 6.40 -1.93
CA ILE A 15 -1.37 7.00 -0.96
C ILE A 15 -0.84 8.33 -1.51
N ASN A 16 -0.36 8.37 -2.75
CA ASN A 16 0.14 9.59 -3.37
C ASN A 16 -0.94 10.69 -3.46
N ALA A 17 -2.18 10.31 -3.75
CA ALA A 17 -3.31 11.25 -3.73
C ALA A 17 -3.60 11.75 -2.31
N ALA A 18 -3.55 10.89 -1.30
CA ALA A 18 -3.75 11.28 0.09
C ALA A 18 -2.63 12.20 0.60
N GLU A 19 -1.37 11.95 0.24
CA GLU A 19 -0.24 12.83 0.57
C GLU A 19 -0.37 14.20 -0.09
N ALA A 20 -0.80 14.24 -1.35
CA ALA A 20 -1.02 15.50 -2.08
C ALA A 20 -2.16 16.34 -1.48
N ASN A 21 -3.16 15.70 -0.88
CA ASN A 21 -4.27 16.37 -0.18
C ASN A 21 -4.00 16.60 1.32
N ALA A 22 -2.94 16.02 1.88
CA ALA A 22 -2.57 16.20 3.28
C ALA A 22 -1.81 17.52 3.46
N GLU A 23 -2.55 18.60 3.70
CA GLU A 23 -1.97 19.95 3.85
C GLU A 23 -1.37 20.18 5.25
N ASP A 24 -1.91 19.53 6.29
CA ASP A 24 -1.46 19.64 7.69
C ASP A 24 -0.45 18.54 8.08
N SER A 25 0.48 18.89 8.97
CA SER A 25 1.51 17.98 9.49
C SER A 25 0.92 16.69 10.11
N GLN A 26 -0.24 16.78 10.77
CA GLN A 26 -0.91 15.61 11.34
C GLN A 26 -1.48 14.68 10.26
N ALA A 27 -2.00 15.25 9.16
CA ALA A 27 -2.51 14.47 8.04
C ALA A 27 -1.37 13.76 7.31
N LYS A 28 -0.23 14.42 7.12
CA LYS A 28 0.97 13.82 6.51
C LYS A 28 1.49 12.63 7.33
N GLN A 29 1.58 12.78 8.66
CA GLN A 29 1.99 11.69 9.55
C GLN A 29 1.04 10.49 9.48
N GLN A 30 -0.27 10.72 9.35
CA GLN A 30 -1.25 9.64 9.22
C GLN A 30 -1.10 8.90 7.89
N VAL A 31 -0.86 9.61 6.79
CA VAL A 31 -0.66 8.98 5.47
C VAL A 31 0.63 8.17 5.42
N GLU A 32 1.71 8.67 6.02
CA GLU A 32 3.00 7.96 6.12
C GLU A 32 2.89 6.68 6.98
N GLN A 33 2.15 6.72 8.09
CA GLN A 33 1.89 5.52 8.88
C GLN A 33 1.02 4.52 8.11
N LEU A 34 -0.01 5.01 7.41
CA LEU A 34 -0.90 4.17 6.63
C LEU A 34 -0.16 3.49 5.48
N SER A 35 0.75 4.18 4.79
CA SER A 35 1.52 3.62 3.67
C SER A 35 2.39 2.45 4.12
N SER A 36 3.09 2.61 5.27
CA SER A 36 3.91 1.56 5.86
C SER A 36 3.09 0.32 6.28
N ILE A 37 1.90 0.53 6.86
CA ILE A 37 0.99 -0.56 7.24
C ILE A 37 0.47 -1.28 6.00
N LEU A 38 0.04 -0.55 4.97
CA LEU A 38 -0.51 -1.15 3.75
C LEU A 38 0.56 -1.93 2.99
N GLN A 39 1.78 -1.41 2.87
CA GLN A 39 2.89 -2.12 2.25
C GLN A 39 3.22 -3.43 3.00
N SER A 40 3.21 -3.38 4.33
CA SER A 40 3.41 -4.57 5.17
C SER A 40 2.25 -5.57 5.04
N ALA A 41 1.01 -5.09 4.97
CA ALA A 41 -0.19 -5.92 4.82
C ALA A 41 -0.29 -6.56 3.43
N THR A 42 0.05 -5.85 2.35
CA THR A 42 0.11 -6.41 0.99
C THR A 42 1.24 -7.43 0.86
N THR A 43 2.38 -7.22 1.55
CA THR A 43 3.46 -8.22 1.61
C THR A 43 2.99 -9.48 2.32
N ASN A 44 2.37 -9.37 3.50
CA ASN A 44 1.85 -10.52 4.23
C ASN A 44 0.69 -11.23 3.51
N ALA A 45 -0.18 -10.50 2.81
CA ALA A 45 -1.25 -11.08 1.99
C ALA A 45 -0.70 -11.86 0.78
N SER A 46 0.52 -11.54 0.32
CA SER A 46 1.20 -12.27 -0.74
C SER A 46 1.83 -13.58 -0.26
N ASP A 47 2.05 -13.73 1.06
CA ASP A 47 2.54 -14.98 1.69
C ASP A 47 1.40 -15.97 2.00
N GLU A 48 0.19 -15.50 2.36
CA GLU A 48 -0.96 -16.40 2.60
C GLU A 48 -1.56 -16.99 1.32
N ASP A 49 -1.43 -16.34 0.17
CA ASP A 49 -1.91 -16.87 -1.11
C ASP A 49 -0.93 -17.86 -1.77
N ASN A 50 0.34 -17.91 -1.30
CA ASN A 50 1.35 -18.87 -1.77
C ASN A 50 1.53 -20.09 -0.83
N ALA A 51 1.09 -20.00 0.43
CA ALA A 51 1.05 -21.16 1.33
C ALA A 51 -0.12 -22.12 1.06
N ALA A 52 -1.06 -21.75 0.18
CA ALA A 52 -2.20 -22.57 -0.23
C ALA A 52 -2.04 -23.21 -1.63
N GLN A 53 -0.86 -23.09 -2.26
CA GLN A 53 -0.61 -23.70 -3.56
C GLN A 53 0.80 -24.30 -3.69
N GLU A 54 1.18 -25.19 -2.76
CA GLU A 54 1.93 -26.44 -3.02
C GLU A 54 1.57 -27.52 -1.98
#